data_AF-A0A1H4NTG8-F1
#
_entry.id   AF-A0A1H4NTG8-F1
#
_cell.length_a   1.000
_cell.length_b   1.000
_cell.length_c   1.000
_cell.angle_alpha   90.00
_cell.angle_beta   90.00
_cell.angle_gamma   90.00
#
_symmetry.space_group_name_H-M   'P 1'
#
loop_
_entity.id
_entity.type
_entity.pdbx_description
1 polymer ?
#
loop_
_entity_poly.entity_id
_entity_poly.type
_entity_poly.pdbx_seq_one_letter_code
_entity_poly.pdbx_strand_id
1 'polypeptide(L)'
;MRKTTASYLCFMLLLMQMTIPAKARSQFVRNGAVSWMLCKGAPMLGISPWDKLAEFESKRLKLPPAMVAQQRRQFQIGLAMALCNGGKMVQGTLFGKMTQKDRDARQKDMDEAVASSQPVTKNIALPDNPGMTETLTASEPVMEGSNECKIVKDYVSEGASSDDALVKFCRKPPEGRYELATA
;
A
#
# COMPACT_ATOMS: atom_id res chain seq x y z
N MET A 1 3.58 -14.91 47.03
CA MET A 1 4.57 -14.48 46.01
C MET A 1 4.41 -15.32 44.74
N ARG A 2 3.71 -14.82 43.72
CA ARG A 2 3.57 -15.47 42.39
C ARG A 2 3.48 -14.36 41.33
N LYS A 3 4.62 -13.89 40.81
CA LYS A 3 4.72 -12.93 39.71
C LYS A 3 6.04 -13.15 38.96
N THR A 4 6.11 -14.12 38.05
CA THR A 4 7.28 -14.23 37.15
C THR A 4 6.99 -14.81 35.76
N THR A 5 5.86 -15.49 35.52
CA THR A 5 5.66 -16.17 34.23
C THR A 5 5.16 -15.27 33.09
N ALA A 6 4.47 -14.16 33.38
CA ALA A 6 3.93 -13.27 32.34
C ALA A 6 4.99 -12.41 31.63
N SER A 7 6.14 -12.15 32.28
CA SER A 7 7.16 -11.25 31.73
C SER A 7 8.04 -11.90 30.65
N TYR A 8 8.26 -13.22 30.73
CA TYR A 8 9.09 -13.94 29.76
C TYR A 8 8.38 -14.16 28.42
N LEU A 9 7.04 -14.28 28.42
CA LEU A 9 6.28 -14.48 27.19
C LEU A 9 6.32 -13.24 26.29
N CYS A 10 6.28 -12.05 26.89
CA CYS A 10 6.36 -10.78 26.16
C CYS A 10 7.77 -10.54 25.59
N PHE A 11 8.82 -10.94 26.31
CA PHE A 11 10.21 -10.79 25.86
C PHE A 11 10.56 -11.77 24.73
N MET A 12 10.03 -13.01 24.76
CA MET A 12 10.20 -13.97 23.66
C MET A 12 9.48 -13.54 22.37
N LEU A 13 8.30 -12.93 22.47
CA LEU A 13 7.58 -12.38 21.30
C LEU A 13 8.32 -11.21 20.64
N LEU A 14 9.03 -10.39 21.41
CA LEU A 14 9.85 -9.28 20.90
C LEU A 14 11.12 -9.77 20.19
N LEU A 15 11.76 -10.82 20.70
CA LEU A 15 12.97 -11.38 20.09
C LEU A 15 12.70 -12.08 18.75
N MET A 16 11.50 -12.64 18.55
CA MET A 16 11.10 -13.22 17.26
C MET A 16 10.94 -12.19 16.13
N GLN A 17 10.81 -10.89 16.43
CA GLN A 17 10.67 -9.86 15.38
C GLN A 17 12.01 -9.40 14.81
N MET A 18 13.14 -9.67 15.48
CA MET A 18 14.45 -9.14 15.06
C MET A 18 15.29 -10.11 14.23
N THR A 19 14.88 -11.36 14.05
CA THR A 19 15.65 -12.38 13.31
C THR A 19 15.06 -12.76 11.95
N ILE A 20 14.02 -12.07 11.49
CA ILE A 20 13.44 -12.33 10.16
C ILE A 20 14.35 -11.67 9.10
N PRO A 21 15.08 -12.44 8.28
CA PRO A 21 15.94 -11.88 7.24
C PRO A 21 15.07 -11.07 6.26
N ALA A 22 15.59 -9.97 5.71
CA ALA A 22 14.87 -9.09 4.79
C ALA A 22 14.21 -9.85 3.61
N LYS A 23 14.82 -10.95 3.15
CA LYS A 23 14.24 -11.83 2.12
C LYS A 23 12.93 -12.51 2.54
N ALA A 24 12.75 -12.81 3.83
CA ALA A 24 11.55 -13.42 4.37
C ALA A 24 10.40 -12.43 4.59
N ARG A 25 10.64 -11.10 4.62
CA ARG A 25 9.53 -10.11 4.59
C ARG A 25 8.76 -10.14 3.27
N SER A 26 9.44 -10.34 2.14
CA SER A 26 8.79 -10.51 0.83
C SER A 26 7.94 -11.78 0.73
N GLN A 27 8.29 -12.83 1.49
CA GLN A 27 7.47 -14.05 1.60
C GLN A 27 6.41 -13.96 2.70
N PHE A 28 6.60 -13.13 3.72
CA PHE A 28 5.63 -12.90 4.79
C PHE A 28 4.34 -12.27 4.25
N VAL A 29 4.44 -11.40 3.25
CA VAL A 29 3.29 -10.84 2.51
C VAL A 29 2.63 -11.88 1.58
N ARG A 30 3.41 -12.87 1.09
CA ARG A 30 2.91 -13.99 0.28
C ARG A 30 2.31 -15.13 1.09
N ASN A 31 2.53 -15.18 2.41
CA ASN A 31 1.86 -16.15 3.28
C ASN A 31 0.38 -15.77 3.38
N GLY A 32 -0.48 -16.64 2.85
CA GLY A 32 -1.93 -16.42 2.78
C GLY A 32 -2.58 -16.01 4.11
N ALA A 33 -2.01 -16.39 5.26
CA ALA A 33 -2.50 -15.98 6.57
C ALA A 33 -2.31 -14.48 6.88
N VAL A 34 -1.18 -13.88 6.49
CA VAL A 34 -0.88 -12.45 6.72
C VAL A 34 -1.66 -11.60 5.72
N SER A 35 -1.71 -12.03 4.45
CA SER A 35 -2.59 -11.40 3.46
C SER A 35 -4.05 -11.48 3.93
N TRP A 36 -4.55 -12.63 4.42
CA TRP A 36 -5.92 -12.74 4.94
C TRP A 36 -6.15 -11.87 6.19
N MET A 37 -5.20 -11.80 7.12
CA MET A 37 -5.30 -10.96 8.32
C MET A 37 -5.25 -9.47 7.98
N LEU A 38 -4.48 -9.05 6.98
CA LEU A 38 -4.43 -7.66 6.52
C LEU A 38 -5.64 -7.28 5.66
N CYS A 39 -6.15 -8.22 4.86
CA CYS A 39 -7.27 -8.02 3.96
C CYS A 39 -8.66 -8.21 4.60
N LYS A 40 -8.76 -8.97 5.70
CA LYS A 40 -10.01 -9.20 6.44
C LYS A 40 -9.98 -8.75 7.90
N GLY A 41 -8.81 -8.71 8.55
CA GLY A 41 -8.68 -8.47 9.99
C GLY A 41 -8.18 -7.06 10.39
N ALA A 42 -7.41 -6.39 9.55
CA ALA A 42 -6.85 -5.07 9.86
C ALA A 42 -7.87 -3.97 10.17
N PRO A 43 -9.04 -3.85 9.50
CA PRO A 43 -10.01 -2.82 9.87
C PRO A 43 -10.67 -3.06 11.24
N MET A 44 -10.61 -4.27 11.81
CA MET A 44 -11.23 -4.58 13.10
C MET A 44 -10.45 -4.09 14.32
N LEU A 45 -9.15 -3.80 14.20
CA LEU A 45 -8.32 -3.44 15.36
C LEU A 45 -8.07 -1.93 15.54
N GLY A 46 -8.63 -1.08 14.67
CA GLY A 46 -8.67 0.39 14.83
C GLY A 46 -7.32 1.13 14.85
N ILE A 47 -6.20 0.42 14.88
CA ILE A 47 -4.83 0.94 14.86
C ILE A 47 -4.15 0.31 13.66
N SER A 48 -4.38 0.89 12.48
CA SER A 48 -3.73 0.38 11.29
C SER A 48 -2.40 1.14 11.10
N PRO A 49 -1.28 0.45 10.80
CA PRO A 49 0.00 1.11 10.51
C PRO A 49 -0.13 2.17 9.40
N TRP A 50 -1.16 2.05 8.57
CA TRP A 50 -1.52 2.94 7.46
C TRP A 50 -1.97 4.33 7.92
N ASP A 51 -2.54 4.41 9.11
CA ASP A 51 -3.01 5.67 9.68
C ASP A 51 -1.81 6.56 10.03
N LYS A 52 -0.72 5.94 10.53
CA LYS A 52 0.54 6.63 10.77
C LYS A 52 1.22 7.04 9.48
N LEU A 53 1.17 6.20 8.44
CA LEU A 53 1.72 6.56 7.14
C LEU A 53 0.98 7.77 6.53
N ALA A 54 -0.35 7.74 6.54
CA ALA A 54 -1.17 8.85 6.07
C ALA A 54 -0.97 10.11 6.92
N GLU A 55 -0.84 9.97 8.24
CA GLU A 55 -0.55 11.10 9.13
C GLU A 55 0.84 11.69 8.87
N PHE A 56 1.84 10.85 8.62
CA PHE A 56 3.19 11.30 8.27
C PHE A 56 3.19 12.06 6.93
N GLU A 57 2.58 11.51 5.89
CA GLU A 57 2.51 12.17 4.58
C GLU A 57 1.68 13.45 4.61
N SER A 58 0.55 13.47 5.33
CA SER A 58 -0.26 14.67 5.46
C SER A 58 0.45 15.77 6.24
N LYS A 59 1.23 15.44 7.27
CA LYS A 59 2.10 16.40 7.97
C LYS A 59 3.19 16.93 7.04
N ARG A 60 3.82 16.06 6.25
CA ARG A 60 4.84 16.46 5.26
C ARG A 60 4.27 17.42 4.22
N LEU A 61 3.06 17.15 3.75
CA LEU A 61 2.35 17.95 2.75
C LEU A 61 1.56 19.14 3.34
N LYS A 62 1.56 19.31 4.67
CA LYS A 62 0.80 20.35 5.38
C LYS A 62 -0.69 20.38 5.00
N LEU A 63 -1.30 19.21 4.85
CA LEU A 63 -2.70 19.10 4.42
C LEU A 63 -3.67 19.54 5.54
N PRO A 64 -4.80 20.17 5.19
CA PRO A 64 -5.84 20.48 6.14
C PRO A 64 -6.53 19.19 6.64
N PRO A 65 -7.14 19.19 7.83
CA PRO A 65 -7.73 17.99 8.46
C PRO A 65 -8.69 17.20 7.56
N ALA A 66 -9.50 17.90 6.76
CA ALA A 66 -10.43 17.26 5.81
C ALA A 66 -9.69 16.45 4.72
N MET A 67 -8.55 16.94 4.23
CA MET A 67 -7.73 16.22 3.25
C MET A 67 -6.96 15.06 3.87
N VAL A 68 -6.64 15.12 5.18
CA VAL A 68 -5.97 14.01 5.89
C VAL A 68 -6.85 12.76 5.93
N ALA A 69 -8.14 12.92 6.25
CA ALA A 69 -9.09 11.80 6.26
C ALA A 69 -9.24 11.17 4.86
N GLN A 70 -9.29 12.00 3.82
CA GLN A 70 -9.31 11.53 2.43
C GLN A 70 -8.03 10.78 2.07
N GLN A 71 -6.85 11.34 2.39
CA GLN A 71 -5.56 10.72 2.10
C GLN A 71 -5.41 9.37 2.83
N ARG A 72 -5.87 9.29 4.08
CA ARG A 72 -5.93 8.05 4.85
C ARG A 72 -6.76 6.98 4.15
N ARG A 73 -7.95 7.34 3.66
CA ARG A 73 -8.79 6.43 2.87
C ARG A 73 -8.09 5.97 1.59
N GLN A 74 -7.43 6.88 0.88
CA GLN A 74 -6.70 6.54 -0.35
C GLN A 74 -5.55 5.55 -0.09
N PHE A 75 -4.78 5.73 1.00
CA PHE A 75 -3.75 4.78 1.40
C PHE A 75 -4.32 3.41 1.80
N GLN A 76 -5.46 3.38 2.50
CA GLN A 76 -6.15 2.13 2.82
C GLN A 76 -6.59 1.39 1.56
N ILE A 77 -7.15 2.10 0.57
CA ILE A 77 -7.54 1.52 -0.72
C ILE A 77 -6.32 0.99 -1.47
N GLY A 78 -5.29 1.83 -1.66
CA GLY A 78 -4.10 1.45 -2.42
C GLY A 78 -3.36 0.26 -1.81
N LEU A 79 -3.29 0.20 -0.50
CA LEU A 79 -2.74 -0.95 0.18
C LEU A 79 -3.61 -2.20 0.01
N ALA A 80 -4.93 -2.09 0.21
CA ALA A 80 -5.82 -3.22 -0.01
C ALA A 80 -5.69 -3.73 -1.44
N MET A 81 -5.45 -2.86 -2.41
CA MET A 81 -5.08 -3.28 -3.76
C MET A 81 -3.75 -4.02 -3.83
N ALA A 82 -2.70 -3.47 -3.21
CA ALA A 82 -1.36 -4.08 -3.22
C ALA A 82 -1.31 -5.44 -2.49
N LEU A 83 -2.09 -5.64 -1.42
CA LEU A 83 -2.03 -6.81 -0.55
C LEU A 83 -3.11 -7.86 -0.81
N CYS A 84 -4.25 -7.47 -1.40
CA CYS A 84 -5.46 -8.30 -1.49
C CYS A 84 -5.80 -8.70 -2.93
N ASN A 85 -4.87 -9.34 -3.63
CA ASN A 85 -5.03 -9.79 -5.02
C ASN A 85 -5.60 -8.68 -5.94
N GLY A 86 -5.05 -7.47 -5.85
CA GLY A 86 -5.44 -6.34 -6.70
C GLY A 86 -6.80 -5.71 -6.33
N GLY A 87 -7.26 -5.86 -5.08
CA GLY A 87 -8.38 -5.07 -4.58
C GLY A 87 -9.74 -5.77 -4.57
N LYS A 88 -9.78 -7.10 -4.64
CA LYS A 88 -11.05 -7.88 -4.53
C LYS A 88 -11.83 -7.59 -3.22
N MET A 89 -11.17 -7.03 -2.21
CA MET A 89 -11.77 -6.65 -0.93
C MET A 89 -12.18 -5.17 -0.85
N VAL A 90 -11.84 -4.33 -1.83
CA VAL A 90 -12.23 -2.90 -1.84
C VAL A 90 -13.64 -2.75 -2.42
N GLN A 91 -14.59 -3.47 -1.82
CA GLN A 91 -15.99 -3.43 -2.24
C GLN A 91 -16.54 -2.00 -2.15
N GLY A 92 -17.33 -1.61 -3.16
CA GLY A 92 -17.91 -0.27 -3.23
C GLY A 92 -17.01 0.80 -3.85
N THR A 93 -15.84 0.44 -4.38
CA THR A 93 -15.00 1.32 -5.22
C THR A 93 -14.96 0.80 -6.66
N LEU A 94 -14.58 1.65 -7.60
CA LEU A 94 -14.33 1.31 -9.01
C LEU A 94 -13.23 0.25 -9.14
N PHE A 95 -12.23 0.26 -8.27
CA PHE A 95 -11.21 -0.79 -8.19
C PHE A 95 -11.80 -2.18 -7.90
N GLY A 96 -12.86 -2.24 -7.07
CA GLY A 96 -13.59 -3.46 -6.79
C GLY A 96 -14.36 -4.02 -8.00
N LYS A 97 -14.66 -3.18 -9.00
CA LYS A 97 -15.37 -3.56 -10.22
C LYS A 97 -14.44 -4.10 -11.33
N MET A 98 -13.13 -3.91 -11.21
CA MET A 98 -12.17 -4.35 -12.24
C MET A 98 -12.21 -5.87 -12.44
N THR A 99 -12.02 -6.33 -13.68
CA THR A 99 -11.82 -7.75 -13.95
C THR A 99 -10.42 -8.20 -13.51
N GLN A 100 -10.14 -9.51 -13.58
CA GLN A 100 -8.77 -9.97 -13.29
C GLN A 100 -7.77 -9.47 -14.33
N LYS A 101 -8.18 -9.45 -15.61
CA LYS A 101 -7.33 -9.02 -16.72
C LYS A 101 -7.00 -7.52 -16.64
N ASP A 102 -7.97 -6.71 -16.24
CA ASP A 102 -7.74 -5.28 -15.96
C ASP A 102 -6.76 -5.09 -14.79
N ARG A 103 -6.92 -5.85 -13.70
CA ARG A 103 -5.99 -5.82 -12.56
C ARG A 103 -4.56 -6.22 -12.96
N ASP A 104 -4.43 -7.22 -13.82
CA ASP A 104 -3.12 -7.69 -14.28
C ASP A 104 -2.45 -6.67 -15.20
N ALA A 105 -3.21 -6.02 -16.10
CA ALA A 105 -2.72 -4.93 -16.94
C ALA A 105 -2.23 -3.76 -16.09
N ARG A 106 -3.05 -3.34 -15.11
CA ARG A 106 -2.71 -2.33 -14.12
C ARG A 106 -1.45 -2.67 -13.33
N GLN A 107 -1.33 -3.90 -12.83
CA GLN A 107 -0.19 -4.28 -12.00
C GLN A 107 1.13 -4.17 -12.77
N LYS A 108 1.13 -4.53 -14.07
CA LYS A 108 2.30 -4.37 -14.94
C LYS A 108 2.70 -2.89 -15.05
N ASP A 109 1.75 -2.01 -15.30
CA ASP A 109 2.02 -0.57 -15.43
C ASP A 109 2.44 0.07 -14.10
N MET A 110 1.89 -0.40 -12.98
CA MET A 110 2.30 -0.04 -11.62
C MET A 110 3.76 -0.42 -11.37
N ASP A 111 4.16 -1.65 -11.68
CA ASP A 111 5.53 -2.12 -11.47
C ASP A 111 6.54 -1.29 -12.28
N GLU A 112 6.18 -0.95 -13.53
CA GLU A 112 6.98 -0.07 -14.39
C GLU A 112 7.04 1.37 -13.85
N ALA A 113 5.91 1.93 -13.38
CA ALA A 113 5.86 3.27 -12.81
C ALA A 113 6.69 3.38 -11.53
N VAL A 114 6.63 2.35 -10.68
CA VAL A 114 7.44 2.24 -9.47
C VAL A 114 8.93 2.10 -9.79
N ALA A 115 9.29 1.38 -10.86
CA ALA A 115 10.68 1.22 -11.28
C ALA A 115 11.29 2.50 -11.88
N SER A 116 10.47 3.41 -12.42
CA SER A 116 10.93 4.66 -13.02
C SER A 116 11.67 5.56 -12.01
N SER A 117 12.82 6.09 -12.39
CA SER A 117 13.55 7.09 -11.59
C SER A 117 12.95 8.49 -11.68
N GLN A 118 12.08 8.74 -12.65
CA GLN A 118 11.41 10.02 -12.88
C GLN A 118 9.91 9.92 -12.58
N PRO A 119 9.25 11.03 -12.22
CA PRO A 119 7.81 11.10 -12.17
C PRO A 119 7.22 10.67 -13.51
N VAL A 120 6.25 9.76 -13.48
CA VAL A 120 5.61 9.26 -14.70
C VAL A 120 4.10 9.25 -14.52
N THR A 121 3.39 9.68 -15.56
CA THR A 121 1.94 9.53 -15.67
C THR A 121 1.62 8.57 -16.80
N LYS A 122 0.80 7.55 -16.54
CA LYS A 122 0.37 6.55 -17.51
C LYS A 122 -1.14 6.43 -17.50
N ASN A 123 -1.75 6.35 -18.69
CA ASN A 123 -3.14 5.93 -18.83
C ASN A 123 -3.16 4.43 -19.10
N ILE A 124 -3.90 3.68 -18.30
CA ILE A 124 -4.00 2.23 -18.45
C ILE A 124 -5.25 1.92 -19.27
N ALA A 125 -5.07 1.12 -20.31
CA ALA A 125 -6.20 0.56 -21.04
C ALA A 125 -6.83 -0.57 -20.20
N LEU A 126 -8.14 -0.45 -19.93
CA LEU A 126 -8.93 -1.45 -19.23
C LEU A 126 -9.71 -2.27 -20.26
N PRO A 127 -9.11 -3.35 -20.80
CA PRO A 127 -9.66 -4.05 -21.97
C PRO A 127 -11.06 -4.62 -21.75
N ASP A 128 -11.40 -5.01 -20.51
CA ASP A 128 -12.71 -5.59 -20.21
C ASP A 128 -13.69 -4.55 -19.63
N ASN A 129 -13.21 -3.33 -19.33
CA ASN A 129 -14.01 -2.22 -18.83
C ASN A 129 -13.70 -0.92 -19.59
N PRO A 130 -14.05 -0.83 -20.88
CA PRO A 130 -13.72 0.33 -21.71
C PRO A 130 -14.44 1.64 -21.29
N GLY A 131 -15.47 1.54 -20.44
CA GLY A 131 -16.13 2.70 -19.83
C GLY A 131 -15.37 3.28 -18.63
N MET A 132 -14.32 2.60 -18.15
CA MET A 132 -13.45 3.06 -17.08
C MET A 132 -12.15 3.61 -17.66
N THR A 133 -11.67 4.72 -17.07
CA THR A 133 -10.35 5.28 -17.37
C THR A 133 -9.50 5.21 -16.12
N GLU A 134 -8.30 4.66 -16.24
CA GLU A 134 -7.31 4.60 -15.16
C GLU A 134 -6.07 5.42 -15.49
N THR A 135 -5.60 6.18 -14.52
CA THR A 135 -4.37 6.97 -14.59
C THR A 135 -3.48 6.68 -13.38
N LEU A 136 -2.25 6.22 -13.65
CA LEU A 136 -1.20 6.06 -12.65
C LEU A 136 -0.23 7.23 -12.70
N THR A 137 0.07 7.81 -11.54
CA THR A 137 1.05 8.88 -11.37
C THR A 137 2.05 8.49 -10.29
N ALA A 138 3.32 8.25 -10.65
CA ALA A 138 4.39 8.06 -9.68
C ALA A 138 5.06 9.40 -9.35
N SER A 139 5.26 9.69 -8.06
CA SER A 139 5.97 10.89 -7.61
C SER A 139 7.48 10.78 -7.85
N GLU A 140 8.15 11.93 -7.74
CA GLU A 140 9.60 11.96 -7.60
C GLU A 140 10.03 11.16 -6.33
N PRO A 141 11.16 10.44 -6.38
CA PRO A 141 11.71 9.81 -5.19
C PRO A 141 12.16 10.85 -4.16
N VAL A 142 11.86 10.60 -2.90
CA VAL A 142 12.22 11.44 -1.75
C VAL A 142 13.00 10.60 -0.74
N MET A 143 14.11 11.14 -0.23
CA MET A 143 14.88 10.49 0.81
C MET A 143 14.18 10.60 2.17
N GLU A 144 13.93 9.45 2.78
CA GLU A 144 13.34 9.30 4.11
C GLU A 144 14.23 8.43 4.98
N GLY A 145 15.05 9.08 5.80
CA GLY A 145 16.10 8.41 6.57
C GLY A 145 17.11 7.75 5.63
N SER A 146 17.28 6.42 5.75
CA SER A 146 18.17 5.65 4.88
C SER A 146 17.48 5.08 3.64
N ASN A 147 16.21 5.40 3.41
CA ASN A 147 15.43 4.85 2.30
C ASN A 147 15.09 5.95 1.29
N GLU A 148 14.96 5.56 0.04
CA GLU A 148 14.40 6.39 -1.02
C GLU A 148 12.97 5.92 -1.29
N CYS A 149 12.00 6.81 -1.12
CA CYS A 149 10.58 6.49 -1.17
C CYS A 149 9.85 7.29 -2.25
N LYS A 150 8.81 6.71 -2.84
CA LYS A 150 7.89 7.38 -3.76
C LYS A 150 6.46 7.00 -3.46
N ILE A 151 5.54 7.86 -3.86
CA ILE A 151 4.11 7.61 -3.79
C ILE A 151 3.62 7.41 -5.22
N VAL A 152 2.90 6.31 -5.43
CA VAL A 152 2.10 6.14 -6.64
C VAL A 152 0.66 6.47 -6.31
N LYS A 153 0.12 7.44 -7.04
CA LYS A 153 -1.30 7.74 -7.09
C LYS A 153 -1.93 6.98 -8.23
N ASP A 154 -3.03 6.35 -7.94
CA ASP A 154 -3.83 5.58 -8.88
C ASP A 154 -5.26 6.12 -8.85
N TYR A 155 -5.69 6.64 -9.99
CA TYR A 155 -6.98 7.27 -10.17
C TYR A 155 -7.78 6.46 -11.19
N VAL A 156 -8.99 6.05 -10.82
CA VAL A 156 -9.93 5.39 -11.72
C VAL A 156 -11.20 6.21 -11.77
N SER A 157 -11.78 6.35 -12.97
CA SER A 157 -13.05 7.04 -13.18
C SER A 157 -13.97 6.29 -14.12
N GLU A 158 -15.28 6.43 -13.89
CA GLU A 158 -16.37 5.86 -14.68
C GLU A 158 -17.51 6.88 -14.71
N GLY A 159 -17.70 7.57 -15.84
CA GLY A 159 -18.67 8.66 -15.93
C GLY A 159 -18.41 9.77 -14.91
N ALA A 160 -19.36 10.00 -14.00
CA ALA A 160 -19.25 11.00 -12.92
C ALA A 160 -18.64 10.44 -11.61
N SER A 161 -18.34 9.15 -11.55
CA SER A 161 -17.74 8.50 -10.37
C SER A 161 -16.23 8.41 -10.52
N SER A 162 -15.51 8.55 -9.41
CA SER A 162 -14.06 8.37 -9.38
C SER A 162 -13.58 7.86 -8.02
N ASP A 163 -12.53 7.05 -8.04
CA ASP A 163 -11.81 6.62 -6.85
C ASP A 163 -10.32 6.90 -6.99
N ASP A 164 -9.71 7.22 -5.85
CA ASP A 164 -8.27 7.44 -5.72
C ASP A 164 -7.68 6.41 -4.76
N ALA A 165 -6.51 5.92 -5.10
CA ALA A 165 -5.69 5.04 -4.29
C ALA A 165 -4.27 5.58 -4.22
N LEU A 166 -3.66 5.51 -3.04
CA LEU A 166 -2.26 5.88 -2.82
C LEU A 166 -1.49 4.67 -2.32
N VAL A 167 -0.32 4.44 -2.90
CA VAL A 167 0.60 3.40 -2.45
C VAL A 167 1.98 4.01 -2.33
N LYS A 168 2.60 3.85 -1.16
CA LYS A 168 3.99 4.26 -0.97
C LYS A 168 4.90 3.06 -1.16
N PHE A 169 5.97 3.27 -1.91
CA PHE A 169 7.03 2.30 -2.10
C PHE A 169 8.36 2.88 -1.67
N CYS A 170 9.19 2.09 -1.02
CA CYS A 170 10.52 2.50 -0.57
C CYS A 170 11.57 1.47 -0.99
N ARG A 171 12.79 1.92 -1.26
CA ARG A 171 13.97 1.08 -1.44
C ARG A 171 15.12 1.58 -0.60
N LYS A 172 16.09 0.72 -0.33
CA LYS A 172 17.38 1.15 0.22
C LYS A 172 18.32 1.50 -0.96
N PRO A 173 18.85 2.72 -1.07
CA PRO A 173 19.84 3.06 -2.08
C PRO A 173 21.24 2.50 -1.71
N PRO A 174 22.18 2.42 -2.68
CA PRO A 174 22.03 2.76 -4.10
C PRO A 174 21.34 1.65 -4.91
N GLU A 175 21.26 0.44 -4.35
CA GLU A 175 20.72 -0.75 -5.00
C GLU A 175 19.53 -1.31 -4.22
N GLY A 176 18.43 -1.59 -4.90
CA GLY A 176 17.27 -2.19 -4.28
C GLY A 176 16.03 -2.04 -5.15
N ARG A 177 15.14 -3.02 -5.08
CA ARG A 177 13.80 -2.90 -5.65
C ARG A 177 12.95 -2.08 -4.68
N TYR A 178 12.08 -1.26 -5.24
CA TYR A 178 11.04 -0.61 -4.46
C TYR A 178 10.08 -1.67 -3.92
N GLU A 179 9.89 -1.66 -2.61
CA GLU A 179 8.97 -2.52 -1.89
C GLU A 179 7.87 -1.68 -1.27
N LEU A 180 6.70 -2.28 -1.08
CA LEU A 180 5.57 -1.63 -0.41
C LEU A 180 6.00 -1.13 0.97
N ALA A 181 5.82 0.16 1.23
CA ALA A 181 6.11 0.74 2.53
C ALA A 181 5.06 0.28 3.54
N THR A 182 5.46 -0.60 4.44
CA THR A 182 4.68 -0.96 5.63
C THR A 182 5.21 -0.14 6.80
N ALA A 183 4.34 0.59 7.50
CA ALA A 183 4.74 1.43 8.63
C ALA A 183 5.29 0.62 9.82
#